data_AF-A0A931QEA1-F1
#
_entry.id   AF-A0A931QEA1-F1
#
_cell.length_a   1.000
_cell.length_b   1.000
_cell.length_c   1.000
_cell.angle_alpha   90.00
_cell.angle_beta   90.00
_cell.angle_gamma   90.00
#
_symmetry.space_group_name_H-M   'P 1'
#
loop_
_entity.id
_entity.type
_entity.pdbx_description
1 polymer ?
#
loop_
_entity_poly.entity_id
_entity_poly.type
_entity_poly.pdbx_seq_one_letter_code
_entity_poly.pdbx_strand_id
1 'polypeptide(L)' 'MEEFILRIGTYFLVIGTGIFILFIASDFAQQTNFDYLFWAVLIVTIGILIRRRKPPAPPSGRFSFLKKMREGSKKK' A
#
# COMPACT_ATOMS: atom_id res chain seq x y z
N MET A 1 0.58 4.72 17.18
CA MET A 1 0.90 5.72 16.13
C MET A 1 1.12 5.09 14.75
N GLU A 2 1.80 3.95 14.65
CA GLU A 2 2.05 3.28 13.35
C GLU A 2 0.77 2.94 12.57
N GLU A 3 -0.29 2.43 13.23
CA GLU A 3 -1.56 2.17 12.56
C GLU A 3 -2.18 3.43 11.94
N PHE A 4 -2.07 4.57 12.61
CA PHE A 4 -2.59 5.85 12.12
C PHE A 4 -1.84 6.29 10.86
N ILE A 5 -0.51 6.18 10.87
CA ILE A 5 0.35 6.48 9.71
C ILE A 5 0.00 5.58 8.52
N LEU A 6 -0.27 4.29 8.76
CA LEU A 6 -0.69 3.36 7.70
C LEU A 6 -2.08 3.67 7.13
N ARG A 7 -3.01 4.10 7.98
CA ARG A 7 -4.34 4.57 7.54
C ARG A 7 -4.23 5.85 6.72
N ILE A 8 -3.36 6.77 7.11
CA ILE A 8 -3.05 7.99 6.36
C ILE A 8 -2.49 7.65 4.97
N GLY A 9 -1.52 6.75 4.88
CA GLY A 9 -1.00 6.29 3.58
C GLY A 9 -2.11 5.71 2.70
N THR A 10 -3.05 4.96 3.29
CA THR A 10 -4.22 4.42 2.57
C THR A 10 -5.18 5.52 2.13
N TYR A 11 -5.39 6.55 2.95
CA TYR A 11 -6.22 7.70 2.60
C TYR A 11 -5.67 8.47 1.40
N PHE A 12 -4.36 8.70 1.35
CA PHE A 12 -3.69 9.30 0.18
C PHE A 12 -3.88 8.44 -1.08
N LEU A 13 -3.82 7.11 -0.98
CA LEU A 13 -4.09 6.24 -2.13
C LEU A 13 -5.53 6.40 -2.64
N VAL A 14 -6.51 6.48 -1.73
CA VAL A 14 -7.92 6.65 -2.09
C VAL A 14 -8.15 8.00 -2.78
N ILE A 15 -7.63 9.09 -2.21
CA ILE A 15 -7.73 10.43 -2.81
C ILE A 15 -7.04 10.46 -4.18
N GLY A 16 -5.81 9.97 -4.27
CA GLY A 16 -5.06 9.97 -5.53
C GLY A 16 -5.76 9.16 -6.63
N THR A 17 -6.39 8.04 -6.25
CA THR A 17 -7.24 7.26 -7.18
C THR A 17 -8.46 8.06 -7.62
N GLY A 18 -9.13 8.78 -6.70
CA GLY A 18 -10.25 9.66 -7.04
C GLY A 18 -9.87 10.76 -8.03
N ILE A 19 -8.73 11.41 -7.83
CA ILE A 19 -8.22 12.43 -8.76
C ILE A 19 -7.84 11.81 -10.11
N PHE A 20 -7.28 10.59 -10.12
CA PHE A 20 -7.01 9.88 -11.37
C PHE A 20 -8.29 9.57 -12.16
N ILE A 21 -9.38 9.23 -11.47
CA ILE A 21 -10.69 9.08 -12.10
C ILE A 21 -11.17 10.41 -12.70
N LEU A 22 -10.95 11.54 -12.02
CA LEU A 22 -11.26 12.87 -12.59
C LEU A 22 -10.43 13.17 -13.84
N PHE A 23 -9.16 12.79 -13.88
CA PHE A 23 -8.34 12.87 -15.09
C PHE A 23 -8.97 12.07 -16.24
N ILE A 24 -9.32 10.81 -16.01
CA ILE A 24 -9.96 9.96 -17.01
C ILE A 24 -11.28 10.60 -17.50
N ALA A 25 -12.11 11.09 -16.59
CA ALA A 25 -13.35 11.78 -16.94
C ALA A 25 -13.11 13.04 -17.79
N SER A 26 -12.05 13.81 -17.47
CA SER A 26 -11.67 15.00 -18.24
C SER A 26 -11.23 14.66 -19.66
N ASP A 27 -10.51 13.55 -19.82
CA ASP A 27 -10.05 13.06 -21.12
C ASP A 27 -11.21 12.56 -21.99
N PHE A 28 -12.16 11.82 -21.38
CA PHE A 28 -13.40 11.43 -22.05
C PHE A 28 -14.23 12.63 -22.51
N ALA A 29 -14.19 13.74 -21.77
CA ALA A 29 -14.87 14.98 -22.12
C ALA A 29 -14.13 15.82 -23.18
N GLN A 30 -13.03 15.32 -23.75
CA GLN A 30 -12.14 16.06 -24.67
C GLN A 30 -11.57 17.35 -24.05
N GLN A 31 -11.54 17.44 -22.72
CA GLN A 31 -10.95 18.52 -21.94
C GLN A 31 -9.84 17.96 -21.07
N THR A 32 -8.84 17.35 -21.70
CA THR A 32 -7.77 16.65 -21.03
C THR A 32 -7.03 17.59 -20.07
N ASN A 33 -7.23 17.40 -18.78
CA ASN A 33 -6.60 18.20 -17.74
C ASN A 33 -5.45 17.41 -17.10
N PHE A 34 -4.23 17.66 -17.58
CA PHE A 34 -3.03 16.99 -17.08
C PHE A 34 -2.70 17.32 -15.63
N ASP A 35 -3.20 18.41 -15.06
CA ASP A 35 -2.95 18.74 -13.65
C ASP A 35 -3.54 17.64 -12.76
N TYR A 36 -4.71 17.09 -13.11
CA TYR A 36 -5.29 15.97 -12.38
C TYR A 36 -4.39 14.73 -12.42
N LEU A 37 -3.77 14.44 -13.58
CA LEU A 37 -2.83 13.33 -13.69
C LEU A 37 -1.60 13.55 -12.79
N PHE A 38 -0.98 14.73 -12.83
CA PHE A 38 0.19 15.04 -12.03
C PHE A 38 -0.11 15.01 -10.52
N TRP A 39 -1.25 15.59 -10.10
CA TRP A 39 -1.68 15.53 -8.71
C TRP A 39 -1.98 14.10 -8.25
N ALA A 40 -2.65 13.30 -9.07
CA ALA A 40 -2.91 11.90 -8.78
C ALA A 40 -1.61 11.12 -8.57
N VAL A 41 -0.65 11.24 -9.50
CA VAL A 41 0.65 10.54 -9.41
C VAL A 41 1.42 10.97 -8.16
N LEU A 42 1.49 12.28 -7.88
CA LEU A 42 2.18 12.82 -6.72
C LEU A 42 1.57 12.28 -5.41
N ILE A 43 0.25 12.38 -5.28
CA ILE A 43 -0.47 11.95 -4.07
C ILE A 43 -0.37 10.43 -3.86
N VAL A 44 -0.57 9.64 -4.91
CA VAL A 44 -0.43 8.17 -4.85
C VAL A 44 1.00 7.80 -4.45
N THR A 45 2.01 8.43 -5.04
CA THR A 45 3.42 8.16 -4.73
C THR A 45 3.72 8.41 -3.25
N ILE A 46 3.27 9.53 -2.71
CA ILE A 46 3.40 9.83 -1.26
C ILE A 46 2.68 8.78 -0.42
N GLY A 47 1.45 8.41 -0.77
CA GLY A 47 0.68 7.37 -0.07
C GLY A 47 1.39 6.02 -0.03
N ILE A 48 2.00 5.61 -1.15
CA ILE A 48 2.82 4.40 -1.24
C ILE A 48 4.04 4.51 -0.33
N LEU A 49 4.79 5.61 -0.39
CA LEU A 49 6.00 5.80 0.41
C LEU A 49 5.71 5.73 1.91
N ILE A 50 4.61 6.32 2.37
CA ILE A 50 4.15 6.24 3.76
C ILE A 50 3.79 4.80 4.12
N ARG A 51 3.02 4.10 3.28
CA ARG A 51 2.56 2.73 3.52
C ARG A 51 3.71 1.71 3.54
N ARG A 52 4.79 1.95 2.80
CA ARG A 52 5.97 1.06 2.74
C ARG A 52 6.73 0.96 4.07
N ARG A 53 6.50 1.86 5.02
CA ARG A 53 7.12 1.81 6.36
C ARG A 53 6.42 0.82 7.31
N LYS A 54 5.47 0.02 6.83
CA LYS A 54 4.79 -0.99 7.65
C LYS A 54 5.79 -2.02 8.17
N PRO A 55 5.91 -2.22 9.51
CA PRO A 55 6.77 -3.28 10.03
C PRO A 55 6.28 -4.65 9.55
N PRO A 56 7.18 -5.62 9.35
CA PRO A 56 6.81 -6.96 8.92
C PRO A 56 5.80 -7.54 9.92
N ALA A 57 4.75 -8.19 9.38
CA ALA A 57 3.74 -8.81 10.23
C ALA A 57 4.41 -9.76 11.23
N PRO A 58 3.93 -9.81 12.49
CA PRO A 58 4.47 -10.74 13.46
C PRO A 58 4.43 -12.16 12.87
N PRO A 59 5.49 -12.96 13.05
CA PRO A 59 5.61 -14.25 12.40
C PRO A 59 4.39 -15.09 12.75
N SER A 60 3.57 -15.39 11.75
CA SER A 60 2.39 -16.21 11.97
C SER A 60 2.87 -17.59 12.40
N GLY A 61 2.52 -18.03 13.61
CA GLY A 61 2.92 -19.32 14.18
C GLY A 61 2.41 -20.55 13.40
N ARG A 62 1.87 -20.36 12.19
CA ARG A 62 1.34 -21.38 11.28
C ARG A 62 2.38 -22.42 10.88
N PHE A 63 3.67 -22.05 10.87
CA PHE A 63 4.79 -22.98 10.61
C PHE A 63 5.58 -23.35 11.88
N SER A 64 5.08 -23.02 13.07
CA SER A 64 5.75 -23.36 14.33
C SER A 64 5.88 -24.88 14.52
N PHE A 65 4.87 -25.64 14.07
CA PHE A 65 4.86 -27.10 14.16
C PHE A 65 5.89 -27.76 13.23
N LEU A 66 5.99 -27.28 11.99
CA LEU A 66 7.00 -27.73 11.01
C LEU A 66 8.43 -27.35 11.47
N LYS A 67 8.60 -26.17 12.09
CA LYS A 67 9.87 -25.78 12.71
C LYS A 67 10.26 -26.76 13.84
N LYS A 68 9.31 -27.11 14.71
CA LYS A 68 9.53 -28.02 15.85
C LYS A 68 9.85 -29.46 15.40
N MET A 69 9.21 -29.96 14.33
CA MET A 69 9.53 -31.26 13.73
C MET A 69 10.94 -31.29 13.12
N ARG A 70 11.35 -30.21 12.43
CA ARG A 70 12.69 -30.11 11.83
C ARG A 70 13.80 -30.01 12.88
N GLU A 71 13.57 -29.31 13.99
CA GLU A 71 14.52 -29.22 15.11
C GLU A 71 14.66 -30.57 15.85
N GLY A 72 13.58 -31.33 15.99
CA GLY A 72 13.62 -32.68 16.54
C GLY A 72 14.41 -33.68 15.69
N SER A 73 14.41 -33.51 14.36
CA SER A 73 15.15 -34.38 13.43
C SER A 73 16.65 -34.06 13.35
N LYS A 74 17.08 -32.87 13.81
CA LYS A 74 18.51 -32.47 13.86
C LYS A 74 19.23 -32.95 15.14
N LYS A 75 18.47 -33.47 16.11
CA LYS A 75 18.98 -33.90 17.43
C LYS A 75 19.19 -35.42 17.55
N LYS A 76 19.02 -36.16 16.45
CA LYS A 76 19.45 -37.55 16.28
C LYS A 76 20.60 -37.57 15.28
#